data_AF-A0A1G1FQM8-F1
#
_entry.id   AF-A0A1G1FQM8-F1
#
_cell.length_a   1.000
_cell.length_b   1.000
_cell.length_c   1.000
_cell.angle_alpha   90.00
_cell.angle_beta   90.00
_cell.angle_gamma   90.00
#
_symmetry.space_group_name_H-M   'P 1'
#
loop_
_entity.id
_entity.type
_entity.pdbx_description
1 polymer ?
#
loop_
_entity_poly.entity_id
_entity_poly.type
_entity_poly.pdbx_seq_one_letter_code
_entity_poly.pdbx_strand_id
1 'polypeptide(L)'
;MKNNRIIIGTITVLVSLFLAWRIGLWLEPTPAEKGALSTPLYTAKEPAFATGKVRDDLPYELRNVKAAEGEKSVGGLGIVRFDISRGDIKPVVIAMLKVVRKKFPAAQQIALDLTPSVNCPDCLIAEARYDNGRVKLAYGTPTLEQIEESNRQIGQPASGKTLDRPLLFQPNGEAFSAGLIVMTAIEAARKKDPGLNDEQLLDAAVAATGLSYVVVKRNRDFMRAYYSGDDFGSESFDL
;
A
#
# COMPACT_ATOMS: atom_id res chain seq x y z
N MET A 1 -56.14 21.40 -35.70
CA MET A 1 -55.54 20.76 -34.48
C MET A 1 -54.63 19.56 -34.83
N LYS A 2 -53.69 19.69 -35.78
CA LYS A 2 -52.69 18.64 -36.09
C LYS A 2 -51.24 19.07 -35.82
N ASN A 3 -50.93 20.37 -35.84
CA ASN A 3 -49.55 20.86 -35.67
C ASN A 3 -49.03 20.86 -34.21
N ASN A 4 -49.88 21.04 -33.20
CA ASN A 4 -49.41 21.05 -31.79
C ASN A 4 -48.94 19.67 -31.30
N ARG A 5 -49.41 18.56 -31.87
CA ARG A 5 -48.99 17.21 -31.45
C ARG A 5 -47.59 16.83 -31.95
N ILE A 6 -47.18 17.37 -33.11
CA ILE A 6 -45.86 17.09 -33.68
C ILE A 6 -44.79 17.83 -32.87
N ILE A 7 -45.02 19.10 -32.54
CA ILE A 7 -44.08 19.93 -31.79
C ILE A 7 -43.83 19.36 -30.37
N ILE A 8 -44.89 18.91 -29.69
CA ILE A 8 -44.75 18.29 -28.37
C ILE A 8 -43.96 16.98 -28.47
N GLY A 9 -44.22 16.15 -29.48
CA GLY A 9 -43.48 14.89 -29.69
C GLY A 9 -41.98 15.10 -29.91
N THR A 10 -41.59 16.11 -30.68
CA THR A 10 -40.18 16.42 -30.95
C THR A 10 -39.45 16.95 -29.71
N ILE A 11 -40.12 17.76 -28.89
CA ILE A 11 -39.56 18.28 -27.63
C ILE A 11 -39.33 17.15 -26.63
N THR A 12 -40.28 16.21 -26.49
CA THR A 12 -40.12 15.07 -25.57
C THR A 12 -38.96 14.15 -25.97
N VAL A 13 -38.76 13.92 -27.27
CA VAL A 13 -37.64 13.13 -27.78
C VAL A 13 -36.30 13.83 -27.52
N LEU A 14 -36.22 15.15 -27.74
CA LEU A 14 -35.02 15.94 -27.47
C LEU A 14 -34.66 15.97 -25.98
N VAL A 15 -35.64 16.15 -25.10
CA VAL A 15 -35.41 16.13 -23.64
C VAL A 15 -34.99 14.73 -23.16
N SER A 16 -35.54 13.67 -23.74
CA SER A 16 -35.16 12.29 -23.41
C SER A 16 -33.75 11.95 -23.89
N LEU A 17 -33.35 12.43 -25.07
CA LEU A 17 -31.97 12.31 -25.57
C LEU A 17 -30.99 13.13 -24.74
N PHE A 18 -31.38 14.31 -24.27
CA PHE A 18 -30.54 15.15 -23.42
C PHE A 18 -30.36 14.55 -22.01
N LEU A 19 -31.40 13.93 -21.46
CA LEU A 19 -31.33 13.17 -20.20
C LEU A 19 -30.51 11.89 -20.36
N ALA A 20 -30.66 11.15 -21.46
CA ALA A 20 -29.84 9.98 -21.77
C ALA A 20 -28.36 10.35 -21.97
N TRP A 21 -28.07 11.53 -22.56
CA TRP A 21 -26.71 12.06 -22.70
C TRP A 21 -26.12 12.49 -21.35
N ARG A 22 -26.91 13.16 -20.49
CA ARG A 22 -26.50 13.53 -19.12
C ARG A 22 -26.28 12.33 -18.19
N ILE A 23 -27.10 11.29 -18.31
CA ILE A 23 -26.96 10.04 -17.53
C ILE A 23 -25.82 9.17 -18.10
N GLY A 24 -25.66 9.13 -19.42
CA GLY A 24 -24.57 8.42 -20.09
C GLY A 24 -23.17 9.00 -19.81
N LEU A 25 -23.06 10.31 -19.56
CA LEU A 25 -21.81 10.98 -19.16
C LEU A 25 -21.42 10.74 -17.68
N TRP A 26 -22.29 10.16 -16.86
CA TRP A 26 -22.02 9.82 -15.45
C TRP A 26 -21.95 8.30 -15.19
N LEU A 27 -22.20 7.50 -16.21
CA LEU A 27 -22.02 6.05 -16.22
C LEU A 27 -20.93 5.66 -17.23
N GLU A 28 -19.85 6.45 -17.30
CA GLU A 28 -18.57 5.82 -17.60
C GLU A 28 -18.29 4.89 -16.42
N PRO A 29 -18.35 3.55 -16.58
CA PRO A 29 -17.67 2.72 -15.61
C PRO A 29 -16.24 3.24 -15.58
N THR A 30 -15.75 3.62 -14.39
CA THR A 30 -14.30 3.73 -14.13
C THR A 30 -13.65 2.65 -14.97
N PRO A 31 -12.79 3.00 -15.94
CA PRO A 31 -12.26 2.02 -16.87
C PRO A 31 -11.77 0.87 -16.01
N ALA A 32 -12.43 -0.29 -16.16
CA ALA A 32 -12.02 -1.50 -15.46
C ALA A 32 -10.51 -1.57 -15.66
N GLU A 33 -9.76 -1.62 -14.56
CA GLU A 33 -8.30 -1.68 -14.53
C GLU A 33 -7.85 -2.86 -15.40
N LYS A 34 -7.76 -2.64 -16.71
CA LYS A 34 -7.18 -3.56 -17.67
C LYS A 34 -5.69 -3.51 -17.37
N GLY A 35 -5.24 -4.47 -16.57
CA GLY A 35 -3.84 -4.62 -16.21
C GLY A 35 -3.45 -3.96 -14.91
N ALA A 36 -4.27 -4.07 -13.84
CA ALA A 36 -3.73 -3.90 -12.50
C ALA A 36 -2.51 -4.83 -12.37
N LEU A 37 -1.31 -4.23 -12.36
CA LEU A 37 -0.05 -4.89 -12.09
C LEU A 37 -0.15 -5.45 -10.67
N SER A 38 -0.60 -6.70 -10.57
CA SER A 38 -0.65 -7.43 -9.31
C SER A 38 0.80 -7.74 -8.92
N THR A 39 1.27 -7.14 -7.85
CA THR A 39 2.51 -7.58 -7.21
C THR A 39 2.31 -9.03 -6.72
N PRO A 40 3.28 -9.92 -6.97
CA PRO A 40 3.16 -11.31 -6.55
C PRO A 40 3.16 -11.42 -5.02
N LEU A 41 2.27 -12.29 -4.50
CA LEU A 41 2.08 -12.62 -3.08
C LEU A 41 3.31 -12.40 -2.17
N TYR A 42 3.03 -11.80 -1.00
CA TYR A 42 3.87 -11.37 0.13
C TYR A 42 4.98 -12.33 0.64
N THR A 43 5.12 -13.53 0.10
CA THR A 43 6.20 -14.44 0.52
C THR A 43 7.41 -14.29 -0.39
N ALA A 44 8.48 -13.68 0.13
CA ALA A 44 9.80 -13.60 -0.51
C ALA A 44 10.31 -15.01 -0.89
N LYS A 45 10.54 -15.26 -2.19
CA LYS A 45 11.16 -16.52 -2.66
C LYS A 45 12.69 -16.40 -2.71
N GLU A 46 13.36 -17.51 -2.40
CA GLU A 46 14.79 -17.71 -2.65
C GLU A 46 15.02 -18.30 -4.05
N PRO A 47 16.13 -17.97 -4.75
CA PRO A 47 17.11 -16.93 -4.42
C PRO A 47 16.64 -15.52 -4.82
N ALA A 48 17.30 -14.48 -4.31
CA ALA A 48 17.04 -13.10 -4.72
C ALA A 48 17.32 -12.87 -6.22
N PHE A 49 16.50 -12.04 -6.87
CA PHE A 49 16.70 -11.63 -8.27
C PHE A 49 17.91 -10.70 -8.44
N ALA A 50 18.12 -9.82 -7.46
CA ALA A 50 19.29 -8.98 -7.34
C ALA A 50 19.45 -8.52 -5.90
N THR A 51 20.69 -8.26 -5.49
CA THR A 51 21.02 -7.59 -4.23
C THR A 51 21.88 -6.37 -4.54
N GLY A 52 21.80 -5.36 -3.70
CA GLY A 52 22.55 -4.13 -3.90
C GLY A 52 22.60 -3.27 -2.64
N LYS A 53 23.28 -2.13 -2.73
CA LYS A 53 23.31 -1.11 -1.69
C LYS A 53 23.36 0.27 -2.31
N VAL A 54 22.61 1.22 -1.74
CA VAL A 54 22.70 2.64 -2.12
C VAL A 54 23.95 3.25 -1.49
N ARG A 55 24.21 2.88 -0.25
CA ARG A 55 25.39 3.18 0.57
C ARG A 55 25.56 2.07 1.62
N ASP A 56 26.64 2.07 2.38
CA ASP A 56 27.04 0.93 3.23
C ASP A 56 25.98 0.50 4.26
N ASP A 57 25.21 1.45 4.81
CA ASP A 57 24.16 1.21 5.81
C ASP A 57 22.75 1.04 5.21
N LEU A 58 22.63 1.12 3.88
CA LEU A 58 21.36 1.08 3.13
C LEU A 58 21.37 -0.01 2.04
N PRO A 59 21.42 -1.31 2.45
CA PRO A 59 21.30 -2.43 1.54
C PRO A 59 19.85 -2.64 1.08
N TYR A 60 19.69 -3.32 -0.04
CA TYR A 60 18.40 -3.77 -0.54
C TYR A 60 18.49 -5.10 -1.29
N GLU A 61 17.36 -5.80 -1.35
CA GLU A 61 17.18 -6.95 -2.23
C GLU A 61 15.96 -6.74 -3.14
N LEU A 62 16.03 -7.32 -4.33
CA LEU A 62 14.91 -7.49 -5.24
C LEU A 62 14.56 -8.95 -5.31
N ARG A 63 13.30 -9.28 -5.07
CA ARG A 63 12.77 -10.65 -5.08
C ARG A 63 11.48 -10.71 -5.88
N ASN A 64 11.07 -11.93 -6.20
CA ASN A 64 9.81 -12.23 -6.90
C ASN A 64 9.62 -11.43 -8.22
N VAL A 65 10.72 -10.98 -8.85
CA VAL A 65 10.63 -10.16 -10.07
C VAL A 65 10.11 -11.01 -11.23
N LYS A 66 9.00 -10.59 -11.83
CA LYS A 66 8.36 -11.27 -12.95
C LYS A 66 7.95 -10.28 -14.02
N ALA A 67 8.18 -10.67 -15.26
CA ALA A 67 7.75 -9.92 -16.43
C ALA A 67 6.44 -10.52 -16.97
N ALA A 68 5.53 -9.66 -17.39
CA ALA A 68 4.27 -9.97 -18.06
C ALA A 68 4.24 -9.27 -19.42
N GLU A 69 3.28 -9.67 -20.27
CA GLU A 69 2.98 -9.02 -21.56
C GLU A 69 4.21 -8.76 -22.45
N GLY A 70 4.95 -9.82 -22.79
CA GLY A 70 6.13 -9.69 -23.66
C GLY A 70 7.22 -8.79 -23.06
N GLU A 71 7.35 -8.81 -21.73
CA GLU A 71 8.31 -8.03 -20.93
C GLU A 71 8.06 -6.53 -20.84
N LYS A 72 6.88 -6.06 -21.26
CA LYS A 72 6.51 -4.64 -21.16
C LYS A 72 6.10 -4.22 -19.75
N SER A 73 5.68 -5.18 -18.92
CA SER A 73 5.16 -4.94 -17.58
C SER A 73 5.91 -5.81 -16.59
N VAL A 74 6.54 -5.22 -15.57
CA VAL A 74 7.35 -5.96 -14.58
C VAL A 74 6.83 -5.71 -13.17
N GLY A 75 6.60 -6.77 -12.42
CA GLY A 75 6.27 -6.71 -10.99
C GLY A 75 7.44 -7.24 -10.15
N GLY A 76 7.61 -6.75 -8.93
CA GLY A 76 8.63 -7.26 -8.01
C GLY A 76 8.42 -6.83 -6.57
N LEU A 77 9.22 -7.44 -5.69
CA LEU A 77 9.27 -7.14 -4.26
C LEU A 77 10.65 -6.56 -3.92
N GLY A 78 10.67 -5.34 -3.42
CA GLY A 78 11.83 -4.72 -2.80
C GLY A 78 11.90 -5.07 -1.31
N ILE A 79 13.05 -5.53 -0.84
CA ILE A 79 13.27 -5.83 0.57
C ILE A 79 14.31 -4.86 1.11
N VAL A 80 13.94 -4.18 2.20
CA VAL A 80 14.77 -3.16 2.85
C VAL A 80 14.74 -3.34 4.37
N ARG A 81 15.58 -2.62 5.11
CA ARG A 81 15.55 -2.66 6.57
C ARG A 81 14.21 -2.17 7.12
N PHE A 82 13.76 -2.75 8.21
CA PHE A 82 12.47 -2.39 8.84
C PHE A 82 12.46 -0.97 9.42
N ASP A 83 13.62 -0.45 9.82
CA ASP A 83 13.83 0.86 10.45
C ASP A 83 14.19 1.96 9.44
N ILE A 84 14.04 1.71 8.14
CA ILE A 84 14.38 2.67 7.09
C ILE A 84 13.67 4.01 7.30
N SER A 85 14.44 5.10 7.21
CA SER A 85 13.90 6.45 7.26
C SER A 85 13.15 6.78 5.98
N ARG A 86 12.10 7.60 6.05
CA ARG A 86 11.34 7.98 4.85
C ARG A 86 12.21 8.64 3.77
N GLY A 87 13.18 9.46 4.18
CA GLY A 87 14.10 10.12 3.25
C GLY A 87 14.98 9.16 2.45
N ASP A 88 15.22 7.94 2.97
CA ASP A 88 16.06 6.93 2.33
C ASP A 88 15.30 6.02 1.36
N ILE A 89 13.96 6.00 1.40
CA ILE A 89 13.14 5.14 0.54
C ILE A 89 13.31 5.51 -0.95
N LYS A 90 13.24 6.79 -1.30
CA LYS A 90 13.35 7.23 -2.71
C LYS A 90 14.68 6.84 -3.36
N PRO A 91 15.86 7.08 -2.75
CA PRO A 91 17.14 6.60 -3.27
C PRO A 91 17.16 5.08 -3.50
N VAL A 92 16.58 4.29 -2.60
CA VAL A 92 16.51 2.83 -2.73
C VAL A 92 15.62 2.41 -3.89
N VAL A 93 14.43 3.01 -4.00
CA VAL A 93 13.50 2.77 -5.11
C VAL A 93 14.16 3.08 -6.46
N ILE A 94 14.89 4.20 -6.56
CA ILE A 94 15.63 4.56 -7.77
C ILE A 94 16.69 3.49 -8.11
N ALA A 95 17.46 3.03 -7.12
CA ALA A 95 18.47 2.00 -7.33
C ALA A 95 17.85 0.67 -7.80
N MET A 96 16.75 0.25 -7.17
CA MET A 96 15.98 -0.94 -7.56
C MET A 96 15.44 -0.83 -9.00
N LEU A 97 14.76 0.28 -9.33
CA LEU A 97 14.19 0.50 -10.66
C LEU A 97 15.28 0.51 -11.75
N LYS A 98 16.45 1.09 -11.48
CA LYS A 98 17.61 1.02 -12.40
C LYS A 98 18.07 -0.41 -12.66
N VAL A 99 18.11 -1.26 -11.64
CA VAL A 99 18.44 -2.69 -11.81
C VAL A 99 17.39 -3.40 -12.66
N VAL A 100 16.10 -3.17 -12.39
CA VAL A 100 15.00 -3.79 -13.15
C VAL A 100 15.04 -3.33 -14.62
N ARG A 101 15.15 -2.02 -14.88
CA ARG A 101 15.23 -1.47 -16.25
C ARG A 101 16.46 -1.94 -17.02
N LYS A 102 17.59 -2.18 -16.33
CA LYS A 102 18.78 -2.75 -16.98
C LYS A 102 18.53 -4.18 -17.46
N LYS A 103 17.76 -4.97 -16.72
CA LYS A 103 17.42 -6.35 -17.12
C LYS A 103 16.24 -6.41 -18.11
N PHE A 104 15.28 -5.49 -17.99
CA PHE A 104 14.10 -5.39 -18.84
C PHE A 104 14.02 -4.01 -19.50
N PRO A 105 14.87 -3.72 -20.51
CA PRO A 105 14.94 -2.40 -21.13
C PRO A 105 13.66 -2.02 -21.90
N ALA A 106 12.85 -3.01 -22.30
CA ALA A 106 11.57 -2.81 -22.96
C ALA A 106 10.40 -2.57 -21.99
N ALA A 107 10.63 -2.64 -20.67
CA ALA A 107 9.58 -2.44 -19.68
C ALA A 107 9.08 -0.98 -19.71
N GLN A 108 7.80 -0.84 -20.04
CA GLN A 108 7.06 0.43 -19.99
C GLN A 108 6.48 0.67 -18.61
N GLN A 109 6.14 -0.41 -17.89
CA GLN A 109 5.56 -0.34 -16.56
C GLN A 109 6.33 -1.22 -15.57
N ILE A 110 6.61 -0.70 -14.38
CA ILE A 110 7.24 -1.46 -13.30
C ILE A 110 6.50 -1.16 -11.99
N ALA A 111 6.03 -2.20 -11.30
CA ALA A 111 5.45 -2.09 -9.96
C ALA A 111 6.36 -2.80 -8.94
N LEU A 112 6.78 -2.07 -7.90
CA LEU A 112 7.57 -2.60 -6.79
C LEU A 112 6.91 -2.27 -5.47
N ASP A 113 6.62 -3.31 -4.68
CA ASP A 113 6.25 -3.16 -3.28
C ASP A 113 7.50 -3.29 -2.42
N LEU A 114 7.68 -2.38 -1.46
CA LEU A 114 8.81 -2.41 -0.53
C LEU A 114 8.35 -2.95 0.83
N THR A 115 8.95 -4.04 1.27
CA THR A 115 8.66 -4.70 2.56
C THR A 115 9.91 -4.76 3.44
N PRO A 116 9.77 -4.92 4.77
CA PRO A 116 10.92 -5.10 5.65
C PRO A 116 11.67 -6.41 5.35
N SER A 117 12.93 -6.50 5.77
CA SER A 117 13.84 -7.66 5.64
C SER A 117 13.50 -8.85 6.53
N VAL A 118 12.28 -8.87 7.05
CA VAL A 118 11.69 -9.97 7.78
C VAL A 118 10.34 -10.26 7.17
N ASN A 119 9.84 -11.48 7.35
CA ASN A 119 8.50 -11.82 6.91
C ASN A 119 7.45 -11.17 7.83
N CYS A 120 7.06 -9.93 7.53
CA CYS A 120 5.93 -9.26 8.16
C CYS A 120 4.72 -9.28 7.21
N PRO A 121 3.70 -10.11 7.47
CA PRO A 121 2.44 -10.05 6.74
C PRO A 121 1.83 -8.66 6.86
N ASP A 122 1.35 -8.12 5.75
CA ASP A 122 0.69 -6.81 5.65
C ASP A 122 1.56 -5.57 5.97
N CYS A 123 2.86 -5.73 6.28
CA CYS A 123 3.76 -4.58 6.39
C CYS A 123 4.15 -4.07 5.01
N LEU A 124 3.80 -2.83 4.69
CA LEU A 124 4.25 -2.16 3.46
C LEU A 124 4.96 -0.84 3.80
N ILE A 125 6.22 -0.74 3.38
CA ILE A 125 7.07 0.44 3.60
C ILE A 125 6.80 1.50 2.54
N ALA A 126 6.65 1.08 1.28
CA ALA A 126 6.35 1.96 0.16
C ALA A 126 5.87 1.16 -1.05
N GLU A 127 5.18 1.84 -1.97
CA GLU A 127 4.87 1.35 -3.31
C GLU A 127 5.52 2.26 -4.36
N ALA A 128 6.21 1.67 -5.33
CA ALA A 128 6.75 2.39 -6.47
C ALA A 128 6.13 1.88 -7.76
N ARG A 129 5.47 2.77 -8.50
CA ARG A 129 4.90 2.50 -9.82
C ARG A 129 5.59 3.39 -10.86
N TYR A 130 6.37 2.77 -11.73
CA TYR A 130 6.96 3.39 -12.90
C TYR A 130 6.04 3.20 -14.11
N ASP A 131 5.81 4.27 -14.86
CA ASP A 131 5.09 4.29 -16.14
C ASP A 131 5.81 5.25 -17.10
N ASN A 132 6.41 4.69 -18.16
CA ASN A 132 6.99 5.41 -19.29
C ASN A 132 7.90 6.59 -18.91
N GLY A 133 8.83 6.38 -17.98
CA GLY A 133 9.83 7.38 -17.56
C GLY A 133 9.49 8.07 -16.25
N ARG A 134 8.22 8.04 -15.83
CA ARG A 134 7.74 8.69 -14.61
C ARG A 134 7.48 7.67 -13.51
N VAL A 135 7.89 7.99 -12.30
CA VAL A 135 7.67 7.16 -11.10
C VAL A 135 6.71 7.88 -10.18
N LYS A 136 5.69 7.16 -9.72
CA LYS A 136 4.87 7.51 -8.55
C LYS A 136 5.35 6.67 -7.37
N LEU A 137 5.77 7.33 -6.31
CA LEU A 137 6.20 6.70 -5.07
C LEU A 137 5.21 7.05 -3.97
N ALA A 138 4.56 6.02 -3.41
CA ALA A 138 3.67 6.13 -2.27
C ALA A 138 4.37 5.61 -1.02
N TYR A 139 4.19 6.32 0.09
CA TYR A 139 4.94 6.07 1.32
C TYR A 139 4.04 5.49 2.40
N GLY A 140 4.46 4.33 2.92
CA GLY A 140 3.76 3.61 3.99
C GLY A 140 4.29 3.91 5.36
N THR A 141 5.43 4.60 5.45
CA THR A 141 6.01 5.09 6.69
C THR A 141 5.93 6.62 6.81
N PRO A 142 5.65 7.16 8.01
CA PRO A 142 5.54 8.59 8.22
C PRO A 142 6.90 9.31 8.26
N THR A 143 6.90 10.62 7.99
CA THR A 143 7.99 11.53 8.38
C THR A 143 8.01 11.74 9.90
N LEU A 144 9.12 12.27 10.43
CA LEU A 144 9.20 12.68 11.83
C LEU A 144 8.14 13.74 12.17
N GLU A 145 7.95 14.73 11.30
CA GLU A 145 6.92 15.78 11.47
C GLU A 145 5.50 15.20 11.53
N GLN A 146 5.19 14.20 10.69
CA GLN A 146 3.91 13.50 10.72
C GLN A 146 3.72 12.66 11.99
N ILE A 147 4.79 12.03 12.49
CA ILE A 147 4.76 11.31 13.78
C ILE A 147 4.45 12.29 14.92
N GLU A 148 5.19 13.40 14.99
CA GLU A 148 5.00 14.43 16.02
C GLU A 148 3.59 15.01 15.98
N GLU A 149 3.09 15.36 14.79
CA GLU A 149 1.75 15.89 14.62
C GLU A 149 0.67 14.86 15.01
N SER A 150 0.80 13.61 14.57
CA SER A 150 -0.12 12.54 14.95
C SER A 150 -0.16 12.35 16.46
N ASN A 151 1.00 12.34 17.11
CA ASN A 151 1.09 12.15 18.56
C ASN A 151 0.53 13.34 19.35
N ARG A 152 0.69 14.57 18.86
CA ARG A 152 0.10 15.77 19.49
C ARG A 152 -1.41 15.70 19.57
N GLN A 153 -2.06 15.09 18.58
CA GLN A 153 -3.52 15.01 18.49
C GLN A 153 -4.14 13.92 19.38
N ILE A 154 -3.34 12.99 19.91
CA ILE A 154 -3.84 11.92 20.79
C ILE A 154 -4.43 12.52 22.07
N GLY A 155 -5.61 12.04 22.45
CA GLY A 155 -6.34 12.57 23.61
C GLY A 155 -7.04 13.91 23.35
N GLN A 156 -6.86 14.51 22.16
CA GLN A 156 -7.59 15.72 21.78
C GLN A 156 -8.94 15.36 21.15
N PRO A 157 -10.01 16.12 21.44
CA PRO A 157 -11.30 15.91 20.81
C PRO A 157 -11.30 16.45 19.39
N ALA A 158 -11.20 15.58 18.39
CA ALA A 158 -11.52 15.93 17.01
C ALA A 158 -13.01 15.64 16.77
N SER A 159 -13.78 16.63 16.32
CA SER A 159 -15.23 16.46 16.02
C SER A 159 -16.07 15.84 17.15
N GLY A 160 -15.75 16.16 18.41
CA GLY A 160 -16.50 15.69 19.58
C GLY A 160 -16.16 14.27 20.06
N LYS A 161 -15.15 13.61 19.49
CA LYS A 161 -14.61 12.34 20.00
C LYS A 161 -13.12 12.49 20.32
N THR A 162 -12.71 12.00 21.48
CA THR A 162 -11.30 11.86 21.84
C THR A 162 -10.61 10.96 20.82
N LEU A 163 -9.54 11.44 20.21
CA LEU A 163 -8.71 10.62 19.33
C LEU A 163 -7.92 9.61 20.19
N ASP A 164 -8.29 8.34 20.08
CA ASP A 164 -7.57 7.20 20.65
C ASP A 164 -6.78 6.49 19.55
N ARG A 165 -5.47 6.74 19.50
CA ARG A 165 -4.54 6.20 18.50
C ARG A 165 -3.26 5.72 19.18
N PRO A 166 -2.56 4.72 18.63
CA PRO A 166 -1.27 4.30 19.17
C PRO A 166 -0.25 5.43 19.05
N LEU A 167 0.66 5.51 20.03
CA LEU A 167 1.82 6.39 19.93
C LEU A 167 2.71 5.91 18.78
N LEU A 168 3.04 6.80 17.85
CA LEU A 168 3.96 6.51 16.75
C LEU A 168 5.39 6.91 17.10
N PHE A 169 6.35 6.13 16.64
CA PHE A 169 7.78 6.39 16.74
C PHE A 169 8.53 5.51 15.73
N GLN A 170 9.76 5.88 15.38
CA GLN A 170 10.58 5.03 14.52
C GLN A 170 10.87 3.70 15.25
N PRO A 171 10.51 2.55 14.67
CA PRO A 171 10.61 1.27 15.34
C PRO A 171 12.07 0.89 15.58
N ASN A 172 12.36 0.40 16.78
CA ASN A 172 13.60 -0.29 17.08
C ASN A 172 13.40 -1.81 16.96
N GLY A 173 14.49 -2.59 17.08
CA GLY A 173 14.43 -4.04 16.91
C GLY A 173 13.48 -4.74 17.88
N GLU A 174 13.36 -4.25 19.12
CA GLU A 174 12.50 -4.85 20.14
C GLU A 174 11.01 -4.58 19.85
N ALA A 175 10.63 -3.32 19.66
CA ALA A 175 9.26 -2.92 19.38
C ALA A 175 8.76 -3.55 18.07
N PHE A 176 9.61 -3.58 17.04
CA PHE A 176 9.29 -4.22 15.78
C PHE A 176 9.13 -5.74 15.93
N SER A 177 10.02 -6.42 16.68
CA SER A 177 9.92 -7.86 16.90
C SER A 177 8.65 -8.25 17.68
N ALA A 178 8.29 -7.47 18.69
CA ALA A 178 7.05 -7.67 19.44
C ALA A 178 5.81 -7.47 18.54
N GLY A 179 5.81 -6.39 17.75
CA GLY A 179 4.79 -6.12 16.73
C GLY A 179 4.66 -7.26 15.72
N LEU A 180 5.80 -7.74 15.21
CA LEU A 180 5.87 -8.82 14.22
C LEU A 180 5.27 -10.14 14.74
N ILE A 181 5.60 -10.51 15.98
CA ILE A 181 5.06 -11.72 16.63
C ILE A 181 3.53 -11.63 16.70
N VAL A 182 3.00 -10.47 17.09
CA VAL A 182 1.55 -10.24 17.15
C VAL A 182 0.91 -10.32 15.77
N MET A 183 1.45 -9.61 14.77
CA MET A 183 0.90 -9.61 13.40
C MET A 183 0.91 -11.02 12.79
N THR A 184 1.98 -11.79 13.04
CA THR A 184 2.10 -13.18 12.58
C THR A 184 1.08 -14.09 13.25
N ALA A 185 0.83 -13.92 14.56
CA ALA A 185 -0.18 -14.69 15.28
C ALA A 185 -1.60 -14.41 14.77
N ILE A 186 -1.91 -13.13 14.51
CA ILE A 186 -3.19 -12.71 13.92
C ILE A 186 -3.37 -13.35 12.54
N GLU A 187 -2.36 -13.27 11.69
CA GLU A 187 -2.45 -13.82 10.33
C GLU A 187 -2.55 -15.36 10.34
N ALA A 188 -1.87 -16.03 11.27
CA ALA A 188 -2.03 -17.48 11.47
C ALA A 188 -3.45 -17.84 11.92
N ALA A 189 -4.05 -17.06 12.81
CA ALA A 189 -5.44 -17.25 13.24
C ALA A 189 -6.42 -17.04 12.08
N ARG A 190 -6.24 -15.96 11.30
CA ARG A 190 -7.06 -15.66 10.11
C ARG A 190 -6.97 -16.76 9.06
N LYS A 191 -5.78 -17.33 8.83
CA LYS A 191 -5.61 -18.46 7.91
C LYS A 191 -6.32 -19.73 8.39
N LYS A 192 -6.34 -19.96 9.71
CA LYS A 192 -7.00 -21.12 10.31
C LYS A 192 -8.51 -21.00 10.25
N ASP A 193 -9.04 -19.79 10.52
CA ASP A 193 -10.47 -19.49 10.45
C ASP A 193 -10.69 -18.08 9.86
N PRO A 194 -10.97 -17.99 8.55
CA PRO A 194 -11.21 -16.71 7.88
C PRO A 194 -12.47 -15.96 8.34
N GLY A 195 -13.36 -16.61 9.10
CA GLY A 195 -14.60 -16.01 9.59
C GLY A 195 -14.44 -15.19 10.87
N LEU A 196 -13.26 -15.20 11.49
CA LEU A 196 -13.01 -14.48 12.73
C LEU A 196 -13.03 -12.96 12.52
N ASN A 197 -13.75 -12.26 13.39
CA ASN A 197 -13.71 -10.80 13.44
C ASN A 197 -12.44 -10.29 14.15
N ASP A 198 -12.20 -8.98 14.08
CA ASP A 198 -10.99 -8.34 14.64
C ASP A 198 -10.76 -8.66 16.13
N GLU A 199 -11.80 -8.70 16.95
CA GLU A 199 -11.70 -9.00 18.39
C GLU A 199 -11.29 -10.45 18.63
N GLN A 200 -11.90 -11.38 17.89
CA GLN A 200 -11.56 -12.80 17.97
C GLN A 200 -10.12 -13.08 17.48
N LEU A 201 -9.66 -12.33 16.48
CA LEU A 201 -8.27 -12.40 16.01
C LEU A 201 -7.29 -11.90 17.09
N LEU A 202 -7.64 -10.85 17.82
CA LEU A 202 -6.85 -10.36 18.95
C LEU A 202 -6.80 -11.37 20.10
N ASP A 203 -7.94 -11.99 20.44
CA ASP A 203 -7.99 -13.04 21.48
C ASP A 203 -7.15 -14.27 21.09
N ALA A 204 -7.18 -14.68 19.82
CA ALA A 204 -6.32 -15.75 19.33
C ALA A 204 -4.83 -15.39 19.42
N ALA A 205 -4.47 -14.13 19.12
CA ALA A 205 -3.10 -13.66 19.26
C ALA A 205 -2.67 -13.55 20.73
N VAL A 206 -3.55 -13.17 21.65
CA VAL A 206 -3.31 -13.24 23.10
C VAL A 206 -2.96 -14.66 23.53
N ALA A 207 -3.78 -15.63 23.12
CA ALA A 207 -3.55 -17.04 23.46
C ALA A 207 -2.23 -17.58 22.88
N ALA A 208 -1.85 -17.15 21.67
CA ALA A 208 -0.64 -17.61 21.01
C ALA A 208 0.65 -16.97 21.57
N THR A 209 0.58 -15.71 22.00
CA THR A 209 1.75 -14.93 22.43
C THR A 209 1.96 -14.91 23.95
N GLY A 210 0.91 -15.19 24.73
CA GLY A 210 0.91 -15.04 26.19
C GLY A 210 0.92 -13.59 26.66
N LEU A 211 0.80 -12.61 25.76
CA LEU A 211 0.72 -11.20 26.07
C LEU A 211 -0.69 -10.81 26.49
N SER A 212 -0.84 -9.76 27.29
CA SER A 212 -2.17 -9.24 27.62
C SER A 212 -2.86 -8.66 26.40
N TYR A 213 -4.20 -8.71 26.37
CA TYR A 213 -5.02 -8.17 25.28
C TYR A 213 -4.65 -6.71 24.92
N VAL A 214 -4.45 -5.86 25.93
CA VAL A 214 -4.07 -4.45 25.72
C VAL A 214 -2.71 -4.32 25.01
N VAL A 215 -1.74 -5.18 25.36
CA VAL A 215 -0.41 -5.17 24.74
C VAL A 215 -0.48 -5.69 23.30
N VAL A 216 -1.22 -6.76 23.05
CA VAL A 216 -1.45 -7.30 21.70
C VAL A 216 -2.09 -6.23 20.81
N LYS A 217 -3.20 -5.63 21.27
CA LYS A 217 -3.91 -4.59 20.54
C LYS A 217 -2.99 -3.41 20.22
N ARG A 218 -2.23 -2.89 21.19
CA ARG A 218 -1.30 -1.77 20.97
C ARG A 218 -0.23 -2.07 19.93
N ASN A 219 0.37 -3.26 19.97
CA ASN A 219 1.39 -3.67 19.00
C ASN A 219 0.79 -3.81 17.60
N ARG A 220 -0.39 -4.43 17.47
CA ARG A 220 -1.14 -4.52 16.20
C ARG A 220 -1.45 -3.14 15.65
N ASP A 221 -2.00 -2.26 16.48
CA ASP A 221 -2.40 -0.91 16.09
C ASP A 221 -1.18 -0.08 15.66
N PHE A 222 -0.06 -0.16 16.40
CA PHE A 222 1.20 0.49 16.04
C PHE A 222 1.74 -0.01 14.69
N MET A 223 1.83 -1.33 14.48
CA MET A 223 2.35 -1.90 13.24
C MET A 223 1.52 -1.48 12.03
N ARG A 224 0.18 -1.55 12.15
CA ARG A 224 -0.73 -1.10 11.09
C ARG A 224 -0.65 0.39 10.85
N ALA A 225 -0.44 1.20 11.88
CA ALA A 225 -0.35 2.64 11.74
C ALA A 225 1.02 3.09 11.23
N TYR A 226 2.12 2.36 11.47
CA TYR A 226 3.45 2.74 11.00
C TYR A 226 3.80 2.19 9.62
N TYR A 227 3.24 1.02 9.23
CA TYR A 227 3.49 0.35 7.94
C TYR A 227 2.20 0.26 7.11
N SER A 228 1.57 1.41 6.84
CA SER A 228 0.23 1.51 6.26
C SER A 228 0.19 1.71 4.74
N GLY A 229 1.25 1.32 4.02
CA GLY A 229 1.23 1.30 2.55
C GLY A 229 1.37 2.65 1.86
N ASP A 230 0.29 3.40 1.62
CA ASP A 230 0.30 4.71 0.94
C ASP A 230 -0.27 5.87 1.77
N ASP A 231 -0.68 5.61 3.01
CA ASP A 231 -1.38 6.55 3.88
C ASP A 231 -0.57 7.80 4.29
N PHE A 232 0.76 7.78 4.17
CA PHE A 232 1.60 8.91 4.61
C PHE A 232 2.01 9.83 3.48
N GLY A 233 1.44 9.68 2.29
CA GLY A 233 1.60 10.59 1.17
C GLY A 233 2.35 10.00 -0.01
N SER A 234 2.43 10.77 -1.09
CA SER A 234 3.06 10.32 -2.32
C SER A 234 3.81 11.46 -3.00
N GLU A 235 4.77 11.08 -3.84
CA GLU A 235 5.45 12.00 -4.74
C GLU A 235 5.59 11.41 -6.14
N SER A 236 5.96 12.25 -7.10
CA SER A 236 6.28 11.81 -8.45
C SER A 236 7.59 12.41 -8.92
N PHE A 237 8.38 11.64 -9.65
CA PHE A 237 9.66 12.05 -10.19
C PHE A 237 9.99 11.30 -11.49
N ASP A 238 10.89 11.86 -12.28
CA ASP A 238 11.39 11.21 -13.50
C ASP A 238 12.62 10.36 -13.17
N LEU A 239 12.75 9.20 -13.82
CA LEU A 239 13.79 8.19 -13.55
C LEU A 239 14.98 8.24 -14.52
#